data_AF-A0A0G1NCM0-F1
#
_entry.id   AF-A0A0G1NCM0-F1
#
_cell.length_a   1.000
_cell.length_b   1.000
_cell.length_c   1.000
_cell.angle_alpha   90.00
_cell.angle_beta   90.00
_cell.angle_gamma   90.00
#
_symmetry.space_group_name_H-M   'P 1'
#
loop_
_entity.id
_entity.type
_entity.pdbx_description
1 polymer ?
#
loop_
_entity_poly.entity_id
_entity_poly.type
_entity_poly.pdbx_seq_one_letter_code
_entity_poly.pdbx_strand_id
1 'polypeptide(L)'
;MMEIKKIDILSVAKFCAFLVGGVYLAAGVVISLVVAVLGLPAIQSFDLLNLGSALLATLLVAIMASAVSFILGAILAWLYNIFAKLMGGVKIELDQVHNKLVKFENLESRDAAAKNDSPASVNSAQQAVDEIIHSHSHDRDTFVQ
;
A
#
# COMPACT_ATOMS: atom_id res chain seq x y z
N MET A 1 -9.84 -0.44 6.97
CA MET A 1 -8.66 -0.95 6.24
C MET A 1 -8.65 -0.27 4.87
N MET A 2 -7.88 0.80 4.70
CA MET A 2 -7.72 1.44 3.40
C MET A 2 -6.33 2.07 3.40
N GLU A 3 -5.35 1.27 3.01
CA GLU A 3 -4.02 1.79 2.68
C GLU A 3 -4.15 2.69 1.47
N ILE A 4 -3.57 3.90 1.55
CA ILE A 4 -3.46 4.75 0.37
C ILE A 4 -2.38 4.11 -0.50
N LYS A 5 -2.82 3.22 -1.40
CA LYS A 5 -1.95 2.47 -2.31
C LYS A 5 -1.18 3.47 -3.16
N LYS A 6 0.16 3.43 -3.08
CA LYS A 6 1.02 4.21 -3.98
C LYS A 6 0.59 3.94 -5.42
N ILE A 7 0.33 5.01 -6.15
CA ILE A 7 0.08 4.93 -7.58
C ILE A 7 1.42 4.83 -8.29
N ASP A 8 1.52 3.86 -9.20
CA ASP A 8 2.68 3.73 -10.07
C ASP A 8 2.63 4.83 -11.15
N ILE A 9 3.58 5.76 -11.05
CA ILE A 9 3.69 6.96 -11.90
C ILE A 9 3.79 6.55 -13.37
N LEU A 10 4.53 5.48 -13.67
CA LEU A 10 4.75 5.04 -15.03
C LEU A 10 3.48 4.46 -15.65
N SER A 11 2.67 3.76 -14.85
CA SER A 11 1.39 3.19 -15.28
C SER A 11 0.37 4.28 -15.60
N VAL A 12 0.25 5.30 -14.75
CA VAL A 12 -0.66 6.44 -14.98
C VAL A 12 -0.22 7.29 -16.16
N ALA A 13 1.08 7.53 -16.32
CA ALA A 13 1.61 8.27 -17.45
C ALA A 13 1.30 7.55 -18.78
N LYS A 14 1.53 6.23 -18.85
CA LYS A 14 1.19 5.41 -20.04
C LYS A 14 -0.31 5.41 -20.31
N PHE A 15 -1.14 5.32 -19.27
CA PHE A 15 -2.58 5.34 -19.41
C PHE A 15 -3.08 6.70 -19.94
N CYS A 16 -2.62 7.81 -19.37
CA CYS A 16 -2.95 9.16 -19.86
C CYS A 16 -2.49 9.37 -21.31
N ALA A 17 -1.27 8.95 -21.64
CA ALA A 17 -0.71 9.06 -22.98
C ALA A 17 -1.52 8.24 -24.00
N PHE A 18 -1.91 7.01 -23.65
CA PHE A 18 -2.72 6.15 -24.49
C PHE A 18 -4.14 6.71 -24.68
N LEU A 19 -4.74 7.21 -23.60
CA LEU A 19 -6.11 7.73 -23.63
C LEU A 19 -6.20 9.01 -24.46
N VAL A 20 -5.32 9.98 -24.21
CA VAL A 20 -5.30 11.23 -24.98
C VAL A 20 -4.85 11.00 -26.42
N GLY A 21 -3.76 10.23 -26.62
CA GLY A 21 -3.25 9.92 -27.96
C GLY A 21 -4.25 9.12 -28.80
N GLY A 22 -4.91 8.14 -28.19
CA GLY A 22 -5.94 7.33 -28.83
C GLY A 22 -7.17 8.14 -29.22
N VAL A 23 -7.65 9.03 -28.34
CA VAL A 23 -8.77 9.93 -28.64
C VAL A 23 -8.42 10.90 -29.76
N TYR A 24 -7.23 11.51 -29.74
CA TYR A 24 -6.78 12.40 -30.82
C TYR A 24 -6.65 11.69 -32.16
N LEU A 25 -6.13 10.46 -32.17
CA LEU A 25 -6.02 9.66 -33.37
C LEU A 25 -7.41 9.30 -33.90
N ALA A 26 -8.30 8.78 -33.04
CA ALA A 26 -9.65 8.41 -33.43
C ALA A 26 -10.45 9.61 -33.96
N ALA A 27 -10.44 10.73 -33.25
CA ALA A 27 -11.14 11.95 -33.66
C ALA A 27 -10.54 12.52 -34.96
N GLY A 28 -9.21 12.57 -35.08
CA GLY A 28 -8.54 13.08 -36.26
C GLY A 28 -8.80 12.23 -37.50
N VAL A 29 -8.79 10.90 -37.38
CA VAL A 29 -9.15 9.98 -38.48
C VAL A 29 -10.60 10.23 -38.92
N VAL A 30 -11.54 10.35 -37.98
CA VAL A 30 -12.95 10.63 -38.30
C VAL A 30 -13.08 11.97 -39.03
N ILE A 31 -12.43 13.03 -38.55
CA ILE A 31 -12.46 14.36 -39.18
C ILE A 31 -11.85 14.30 -40.58
N SER A 32 -10.69 13.67 -40.76
CA SER A 32 -10.07 13.51 -42.08
C SER A 32 -10.98 12.76 -43.05
N LEU A 33 -11.69 11.73 -42.59
CA LEU A 33 -12.62 10.95 -43.40
C LEU A 33 -13.87 11.77 -43.76
N VAL A 34 -14.41 12.55 -42.82
CA VAL A 34 -15.53 13.46 -43.05
C VAL A 34 -15.17 14.53 -44.07
N VAL A 35 -13.98 15.13 -43.97
CA VAL A 35 -13.51 16.12 -44.96
C VAL A 35 -13.31 15.49 -46.33
N ALA A 36 -12.81 14.25 -46.39
CA ALA A 36 -12.62 13.54 -47.65
C ALA A 36 -13.95 13.20 -48.36
N VAL A 37 -15.01 12.90 -47.60
CA VAL A 37 -16.31 12.51 -48.14
C VAL A 37 -17.25 13.70 -48.36
N LEU A 38 -17.24 14.71 -47.48
CA LEU A 38 -18.13 15.87 -47.49
C LEU A 38 -17.48 17.16 -48.01
N GLY A 39 -16.21 17.09 -48.44
CA GLY A 39 -15.42 18.24 -48.90
C GLY A 39 -15.99 18.93 -50.15
N LEU A 40 -16.97 19.81 -49.94
CA LEU A 40 -17.29 20.96 -50.80
C LEU A 40 -15.98 21.73 -51.09
N PRO A 41 -15.60 22.13 -52.32
CA PRO A 41 -15.92 21.73 -53.69
C PRO A 41 -14.70 21.02 -54.36
N ALA A 42 -14.03 20.09 -53.69
CA ALA A 42 -12.87 19.34 -54.23
C ALA A 42 -13.29 18.17 -55.16
N ILE A 43 -14.50 18.23 -55.71
CA ILE A 43 -15.21 17.13 -56.40
C ILE A 43 -14.51 16.73 -57.72
N GLN A 44 -13.50 17.47 -58.19
CA GLN A 44 -12.89 17.18 -59.49
C GLN A 44 -11.81 16.09 -59.45
N SER A 45 -11.22 15.81 -58.28
CA SER A 45 -10.23 14.72 -58.13
C SER A 45 -10.20 14.22 -56.68
N PHE A 46 -10.46 12.94 -56.45
CA PHE A 46 -10.09 12.29 -55.19
C PHE A 46 -8.57 12.37 -55.03
N ASP A 47 -8.09 13.41 -54.36
CA ASP A 47 -6.67 13.60 -54.13
C ASP A 47 -6.21 12.71 -52.97
N LEU A 48 -5.83 11.49 -53.32
CA LEU A 48 -5.26 10.50 -52.40
C LEU A 48 -4.01 11.02 -51.68
N LEU A 49 -3.23 11.93 -52.29
CA LEU A 49 -2.08 12.55 -51.63
C LEU A 49 -2.53 13.49 -50.51
N ASN A 50 -3.62 14.22 -50.69
CA ASN A 50 -4.18 15.08 -49.66
C ASN A 50 -4.77 14.29 -48.49
N LEU A 51 -5.44 13.16 -48.76
CA LEU A 51 -5.91 12.25 -47.72
C LEU A 51 -4.75 11.63 -46.94
N GLY A 52 -3.73 11.15 -47.65
CA GLY A 52 -2.54 10.54 -47.06
C GLY A 52 -1.75 11.52 -46.19
N SER A 53 -1.57 12.76 -46.65
CA SER A 53 -0.88 13.80 -45.88
C SER A 53 -1.68 14.23 -44.64
N ALA A 54 -3.00 14.32 -44.72
CA ALA A 54 -3.88 14.62 -43.58
C ALA A 54 -3.84 13.53 -42.49
N LEU A 55 -3.85 12.25 -42.90
CA LEU A 55 -3.69 11.10 -41.99
C LEU A 55 -2.32 11.10 -41.33
N LEU A 56 -1.26 11.36 -42.10
CA LEU A 56 0.11 11.41 -41.59
C LEU A 56 0.30 12.57 -40.60
N ALA A 57 -0.25 13.74 -40.91
CA ALA A 57 -0.26 14.90 -40.01
C ALA A 57 -1.02 14.59 -38.70
N THR A 58 -2.18 13.95 -38.81
CA THR A 58 -2.97 13.51 -37.66
C THR A 58 -2.19 12.55 -36.77
N LEU A 59 -1.50 11.57 -37.36
CA LEU A 59 -0.67 10.63 -36.62
C LEU A 59 0.46 11.35 -35.86
N LEU A 60 1.17 12.28 -36.52
CA LEU A 60 2.24 13.07 -35.89
C LEU A 60 1.71 13.90 -34.71
N VAL A 61 0.58 14.58 -34.89
CA VAL A 61 -0.06 15.38 -33.85
C VAL A 61 -0.51 14.51 -32.68
N ALA A 62 -1.09 13.34 -32.94
CA ALA A 62 -1.51 12.40 -31.90
C ALA A 62 -0.32 11.90 -31.08
N ILE A 63 0.82 11.59 -31.72
CA ILE A 63 2.06 11.19 -31.03
C ILE A 63 2.59 12.33 -30.16
N MET A 64 2.64 13.56 -30.69
CA MET A 64 3.08 14.73 -29.93
C MET A 64 2.16 14.99 -28.72
N ALA A 65 0.85 15.01 -28.93
CA ALA A 65 -0.14 15.21 -27.86
C ALA A 65 -0.06 14.09 -26.79
N SER A 66 0.17 12.85 -27.21
CA SER A 66 0.40 11.71 -26.32
C SER A 66 1.66 11.91 -25.47
N ALA A 67 2.76 12.36 -26.06
CA ALA A 67 4.01 12.64 -25.35
C ALA A 67 3.85 13.77 -24.31
N VAL A 68 3.16 14.86 -24.66
CA VAL A 68 2.84 15.94 -23.69
C VAL A 68 1.97 15.41 -22.55
N SER A 69 0.94 14.62 -22.89
CA SER A 69 0.02 14.04 -21.91
C SER A 69 0.69 13.00 -21.00
N PHE A 70 1.71 12.30 -21.50
CA PHE A 70 2.55 11.42 -20.70
C PHE A 70 3.26 12.18 -19.59
N ILE A 71 3.86 13.33 -19.93
CA ILE A 71 4.59 14.18 -18.97
C ILE A 71 3.62 14.74 -17.92
N LEU A 72 2.47 15.27 -18.35
CA LEU A 72 1.44 15.73 -17.42
C LEU A 72 0.92 14.62 -16.51
N GLY A 73 0.66 13.43 -17.06
CA GLY A 73 0.23 12.25 -16.29
C GLY A 73 1.26 11.84 -15.24
N ALA A 74 2.56 11.90 -15.58
CA ALA A 74 3.64 11.65 -14.64
C ALA A 74 3.69 12.70 -13.51
N ILE A 75 3.55 13.98 -13.85
CA ILE A 75 3.51 15.09 -12.88
C ILE A 75 2.32 14.91 -11.92
N LEU A 76 1.13 14.60 -12.44
CA LEU A 76 -0.08 14.37 -11.65
C LEU A 76 0.06 13.18 -10.70
N ALA A 77 0.62 12.07 -11.18
CA ALA A 77 0.85 10.90 -10.34
C ALA A 77 1.92 11.16 -9.26
N TRP A 78 2.96 11.91 -9.59
CA TRP A 78 3.96 12.36 -8.61
C TRP A 78 3.34 13.25 -7.55
N LEU A 79 2.52 14.22 -7.96
CA LEU A 79 1.81 15.13 -7.07
C LEU A 79 0.84 14.37 -6.15
N TYR A 80 0.07 13.42 -6.70
CA TYR A 80 -0.79 12.53 -5.90
C TYR A 80 0.00 11.78 -4.83
N ASN A 81 1.19 11.28 -5.16
CA ASN A 81 2.02 10.52 -4.22
C ASN A 81 2.48 11.39 -3.03
N ILE A 82 2.72 12.69 -3.25
CA ILE A 82 3.06 13.65 -2.20
C ILE A 82 1.85 13.87 -1.27
N PHE A 83 0.68 14.15 -1.83
CA PHE A 83 -0.54 14.34 -1.05
C PHE A 83 -0.97 13.08 -0.30
N ALA A 84 -0.83 11.91 -0.92
CA ALA A 84 -1.08 10.61 -0.30
C ALA A 84 -0.18 10.38 0.93
N LYS A 85 1.09 10.79 0.86
CA LYS A 85 2.02 10.71 1.99
C LYS A 85 1.64 11.68 3.11
N LEU A 86 1.14 12.87 2.77
CA LEU A 86 0.72 13.86 3.76
C LEU A 86 -0.59 13.46 4.48
N MET A 87 -1.58 12.94 3.73
CA MET A 87 -2.85 12.45 4.28
C MET A 87 -2.73 11.09 4.98
N GLY A 88 -1.80 10.24 4.53
CA GLY A 88 -1.51 8.94 5.16
C GLY A 88 -0.52 9.01 6.33
N GLY A 89 0.25 10.10 6.45
CA GLY A 89 1.30 10.27 7.46
C GLY A 89 0.81 10.22 8.91
N VAL A 90 -0.43 10.64 9.17
CA VAL A 90 -1.02 10.60 10.52
C VAL A 90 -1.36 9.17 10.96
N LYS A 91 -1.63 8.24 10.02
CA LYS A 91 -2.03 6.86 10.37
C LYS A 91 -0.85 5.93 10.66
N ILE A 92 0.32 6.18 10.07
CA ILE A 92 1.50 5.32 10.24
C ILE A 92 2.06 5.43 11.68
N GLU A 93 1.94 6.60 12.32
CA GLU A 93 2.37 6.76 13.71
C GLU A 93 1.44 6.02 14.69
N LEU A 94 0.12 5.95 14.41
CA LEU A 94 -0.82 5.23 15.27
C LEU A 94 -0.61 3.71 15.26
N ASP A 95 -0.32 3.11 14.09
CA ASP A 95 -0.09 1.67 14.00
C ASP A 95 1.22 1.24 14.69
N GLN A 96 2.26 2.10 14.64
CA GLN A 96 3.50 1.85 15.39
C GLN A 96 3.30 1.95 16.91
N VAL A 97 2.49 2.91 17.38
CA VAL A 97 2.17 3.06 18.80
C VAL A 97 1.30 1.90 19.29
N HIS A 98 0.28 1.50 18.52
CA HIS A 98 -0.58 0.36 18.87
C HIS A 98 0.20 -0.95 18.99
N ASN A 99 1.08 -1.24 18.02
CA ASN A 99 1.88 -2.48 18.05
C ASN A 99 2.88 -2.50 19.22
N LYS A 100 3.40 -1.32 19.62
CA LYS A 100 4.21 -1.23 20.84
C LYS A 100 3.38 -1.50 22.10
N LEU A 101 2.17 -0.94 22.21
CA LEU A 101 1.29 -1.14 23.37
C LEU A 101 0.83 -2.60 23.52
N VAL A 102 0.44 -3.26 22.43
CA VAL A 102 0.07 -4.70 22.44
C VAL A 102 1.25 -5.58 22.84
N LYS A 103 2.48 -5.19 22.46
CA LYS A 103 3.68 -5.91 22.90
C LYS A 103 3.94 -5.75 24.39
N PHE A 104 3.69 -4.58 24.98
CA PHE A 104 3.83 -4.35 26.43
C PHE A 104 2.78 -5.11 27.25
N GLU A 105 1.52 -5.12 26.79
CA GLU A 105 0.43 -5.87 27.46
C GLU A 105 0.71 -7.38 27.51
N ASN A 106 1.24 -7.94 26.42
CA ASN A 106 1.63 -9.36 26.37
C ASN A 106 2.87 -9.67 27.24
N LEU A 107 3.75 -8.70 27.50
CA LEU A 107 4.89 -8.89 28.40
C LEU A 107 4.45 -8.86 29.85
N GLU A 108 3.58 -7.91 30.22
CA GLU A 108 3.01 -7.81 31.57
C GLU A 108 2.17 -9.04 31.93
N SER A 109 1.39 -9.55 30.98
CA SER A 109 0.59 -10.77 31.15
C SER A 109 1.47 -12.03 31.33
N ARG A 110 2.64 -12.06 30.71
CA ARG A 110 3.61 -13.16 30.86
C ARG A 110 4.36 -13.09 32.18
N ASP A 111 4.72 -11.89 32.65
CA ASP A 111 5.32 -11.70 33.96
C ASP A 111 4.31 -11.98 35.09
N ALA A 112 3.03 -11.65 34.89
CA ALA A 112 1.94 -12.00 35.80
C ALA A 112 1.67 -13.52 35.85
N ALA A 113 1.71 -14.20 34.70
CA ALA A 113 1.57 -15.66 34.64
C ALA A 113 2.78 -16.39 35.25
N ALA A 114 4.01 -15.93 34.99
CA ALA A 114 5.22 -16.49 35.58
C ALA A 114 5.26 -16.35 37.12
N LYS A 115 4.63 -15.30 37.66
CA LYS A 115 4.47 -15.13 39.11
C LYS A 115 3.43 -16.08 39.72
N ASN A 116 2.47 -16.54 38.93
CA ASN A 116 1.36 -17.41 39.38
C ASN A 116 1.61 -18.91 39.19
N ASP A 117 2.68 -19.31 38.47
CA ASP A 117 3.21 -20.68 38.44
C ASP A 117 4.20 -20.96 39.59
N SER A 118 4.59 -19.93 40.35
CA SER A 118 5.46 -20.06 41.52
C SER A 118 4.80 -20.49 42.86
N PRO A 119 3.45 -20.52 43.09
CA PRO A 119 2.91 -20.99 44.36
C PRO A 119 3.08 -22.51 44.55
N ALA A 120 3.35 -23.28 43.49
CA ALA A 120 3.69 -24.69 43.61
C ALA A 120 5.05 -24.91 44.30
N SER A 121 6.01 -23.98 44.14
CA SER A 121 7.33 -24.06 44.78
C SER A 121 7.33 -23.61 46.24
N VAL A 122 6.43 -22.68 46.58
CA VAL A 122 6.27 -22.18 47.95
C VAL A 122 5.61 -23.25 48.83
N ASN A 123 4.61 -23.98 48.33
CA ASN A 123 3.99 -25.08 49.07
C ASN A 123 4.96 -26.24 49.32
N SER A 124 5.81 -26.61 48.35
CA SER A 124 6.82 -27.66 48.57
C SER A 124 7.91 -27.25 49.55
N ALA A 125 8.26 -25.96 49.61
CA ALA A 125 9.21 -25.44 50.59
C ALA A 125 8.60 -25.36 51.99
N GLN A 126 7.32 -24.96 52.11
CA GLN A 126 6.59 -24.98 53.38
C GLN A 126 6.41 -26.41 53.91
N GLN A 127 6.10 -27.36 53.02
CA GLN A 127 5.85 -28.76 53.36
C GLN A 127 7.14 -29.49 53.78
N ALA A 128 8.29 -29.17 53.16
CA ALA A 128 9.59 -29.66 53.59
C ALA A 128 10.03 -29.08 54.95
N VAL A 129 9.66 -27.83 55.26
CA VAL A 129 9.96 -27.22 56.56
C VAL A 129 9.10 -27.82 57.67
N ASP A 130 7.81 -28.10 57.43
CA ASP A 130 6.94 -28.79 58.39
C ASP A 130 7.40 -30.24 58.65
N GLU A 131 7.88 -30.97 57.64
CA GLU A 131 8.41 -32.33 57.80
C GLU A 131 9.73 -32.36 58.62
N ILE A 132 10.57 -31.34 58.49
CA ILE A 132 11.78 -31.19 59.30
C ILE A 132 11.43 -30.85 60.76
N ILE A 133 10.43 -29.99 61.00
CA ILE A 133 10.00 -29.63 62.35
C ILE A 133 9.34 -30.82 63.07
N HIS A 134 8.57 -31.64 62.35
CA HIS A 134 7.90 -32.81 62.93
C HIS A 134 8.81 -34.03 63.13
N SER A 135 9.86 -34.19 62.32
CA SER A 135 10.87 -35.25 62.52
C SER A 135 11.87 -34.93 63.65
N HIS A 136 12.07 -33.66 63.97
CA HIS A 136 12.97 -33.25 65.06
C HIS A 136 12.31 -33.23 66.46
N SER A 137 10.99 -33.49 66.55
CA SER A 137 10.29 -33.61 67.84
C SER A 137 10.22 -35.05 68.35
N HIS A 138 10.69 -36.05 67.61
CA HIS A 138 10.65 -37.46 68.02
C HIS A 138 12.01 -38.01 68.49
N ASP A 139 13.08 -37.24 68.36
CA ASP A 139 14.45 -37.63 68.74
C ASP A 139 14.96 -36.88 69.99
N ARG A 140 14.04 -36.34 70.81
CA ARG A 140 14.35 -35.75 72.11
C ARG A 140 13.88 -36.55 73.33
N ASP A 141 13.35 -37.76 73.11
CA ASP A 141 12.85 -38.62 74.19
C ASP A 141 13.71 -39.89 74.45
N THR A 142 14.85 -40.06 73.77
CA THR A 142 15.72 -41.25 73.92
C THR A 142 17.06 -41.01 74.62
N PHE A 143 17.31 -39.81 75.14
CA PHE A 143 18.50 -39.52 75.97
C PHE A 143 18.13 -38.98 77.37
N VAL A 144 17.14 -39.60 78.03
CA VAL A 144 17.01 -39.52 79.50
C VAL A 144 16.49 -40.86 80.03
N GLN A 145 17.37 -41.86 80.11
CA GLN A 145 17.33 -42.90 81.15
C GLN A 145 18.76 -43.26 81.55
#